data_AF-A0A9X9M0R7-F1
#
_entry.id   AF-A0A9X9M0R7-F1
#
_cell.length_a   1.000
_cell.length_b   1.000
_cell.length_c   1.000
_cell.angle_alpha   90.00
_cell.angle_beta   90.00
_cell.angle_gamma   90.00
#
_symmetry.space_group_name_H-M   'P 1'
#
loop_
_entity.id
_entity.type
_entity.pdbx_description
1 polymer ?
#
loop_
_entity_poly.entity_id
_entity_poly.type
_entity_poly.pdbx_seq_one_letter_code
_entity_poly.pdbx_strand_id
1 'polypeptide(L)'
;MEIKEIRPGKNSKDFERAKVVHQKKDCCFTILYGTQFVLSTLSLAADSKEDATKWLSGLKILHQEAMSASTPTIIESWLRKQIYSVDQTRRNSISLRELKTILPLVNFKVSSAKFLKDKFVEIGAHKDELSFEQFHVFYKKLMFEQQKSILDEFKKDSSVFILGNTDRPDASAVYLHDFQRFLLHEQQELWAQDLNKVRERMTKFIDDTMRETAEPFLFVDEFLTYLFSRENSIWDEKYDVVDMQDMNNPLSHYWISSSHNTYLTGDQLRSESSTEAYIRCLRAGCRCIELDCWDGPDGKPIIYHGWTRTTKIKFDDVVQAIKDHAFVTSRSVG
;
A
#
# COMPACT_ATOMS: atom_id res chain seq x y z
N MET A 1 1.94 0.43 0.38
CA MET A 1 2.75 1.66 0.41
C MET A 1 3.15 1.99 1.84
N GLU A 2 4.44 2.31 2.06
CA GLU A 2 5.00 2.47 3.41
C GLU A 2 5.01 3.90 3.92
N ILE A 3 5.11 4.91 3.04
CA ILE A 3 5.00 6.31 3.46
C ILE A 3 3.59 6.55 4.01
N LYS A 4 3.51 7.00 5.26
CA LYS A 4 2.25 7.35 5.94
C LYS A 4 2.04 8.84 6.01
N GLU A 5 3.11 9.62 6.10
CA GLU A 5 3.01 11.07 6.22
C GLU A 5 4.29 11.77 5.76
N ILE A 6 4.13 12.99 5.23
CA ILE A 6 5.22 13.89 4.88
C ILE A 6 4.92 15.22 5.56
N ARG A 7 5.79 15.68 6.46
CA ARG A 7 5.59 16.91 7.26
C ARG A 7 6.65 17.96 6.93
N PRO A 8 6.27 19.19 6.53
CA PRO A 8 7.21 20.29 6.38
C PRO A 8 7.68 20.80 7.75
N GLY A 9 8.96 21.11 7.89
CA GLY A 9 9.57 21.61 9.12
C GLY A 9 10.38 20.58 9.89
N LYS A 10 10.74 20.96 11.12
CA LYS A 10 11.50 20.14 12.07
C LYS A 10 10.55 19.46 13.06
N ASN A 11 9.82 18.44 12.60
CA ASN A 11 8.75 17.81 13.39
C ASN A 11 9.10 16.36 13.78
N SER A 12 10.36 16.10 14.12
CA SER A 12 10.85 14.79 14.52
C SER A 12 11.92 14.90 15.60
N LYS A 13 12.05 13.85 16.42
CA LYS A 13 13.13 13.74 17.42
C LYS A 13 14.53 13.74 16.79
N ASP A 14 14.66 13.41 15.51
CA ASP A 14 15.95 13.41 14.81
C ASP A 14 16.56 14.81 14.75
N PHE A 15 15.72 15.83 14.52
CA PHE A 15 16.16 17.23 14.50
C PHE A 15 16.50 17.78 15.88
N GLU A 16 15.99 17.18 16.96
CA GLU A 16 16.37 17.53 18.33
C GLU A 16 17.71 16.88 18.73
N ARG A 17 17.94 15.63 18.29
CA ARG A 17 19.18 14.87 18.56
C ARG A 17 20.36 15.42 17.77
N ALA A 18 20.14 15.75 16.51
CA ALA A 18 21.14 16.36 15.68
C ALA A 18 21.25 17.83 16.10
N LYS A 19 22.37 18.24 16.71
CA LYS A 19 22.69 19.65 17.06
C LYS A 19 22.86 20.55 15.82
N VAL A 20 22.02 20.39 14.80
CA VAL A 20 22.05 21.11 13.53
C VAL A 20 21.33 22.44 13.73
N VAL A 21 22.01 23.32 14.45
CA VAL A 21 21.51 24.61 14.93
C VAL A 21 21.33 25.64 13.79
N HIS A 22 21.77 25.35 12.56
CA HIS A 22 21.80 26.37 11.48
C HIS A 22 20.84 26.15 10.31
N GLN A 23 20.14 25.01 10.24
CA GLN A 23 19.17 24.75 9.16
C GLN A 23 17.86 25.49 9.45
N LYS A 24 17.37 26.32 8.51
CA LYS A 24 16.10 27.04 8.64
C LYS A 24 14.93 26.04 8.58
N LYS A 25 13.88 26.28 9.37
CA LYS A 25 12.71 25.36 9.47
C LYS A 25 12.04 25.12 8.11
N ASP A 26 12.01 26.12 7.24
CA ASP A 26 11.43 26.07 5.91
C ASP A 26 12.27 25.30 4.88
N CYS A 27 13.52 24.95 5.21
CA CYS A 27 14.36 24.03 4.42
C CYS A 27 14.24 22.57 4.86
N CYS A 28 13.51 22.28 5.96
CA CYS A 28 13.44 20.94 6.54
C CYS A 28 12.10 20.26 6.25
N PHE A 29 12.10 18.94 6.21
CA PHE A 29 10.89 18.11 6.22
C PHE A 29 11.19 16.71 6.76
N THR A 30 10.14 16.00 7.16
CA THR A 30 10.24 14.62 7.67
C THR A 30 9.30 13.72 6.88
N ILE A 31 9.81 12.56 6.45
CA ILE A 31 9.03 11.46 5.90
C ILE A 31 8.82 10.43 7.00
N LEU A 32 7.56 10.14 7.34
CA LEU A 32 7.19 9.09 8.28
C LEU A 32 6.70 7.88 7.49
N TYR A 33 7.33 6.72 7.71
CA TYR A 33 7.07 5.51 6.93
C TYR A 33 7.15 4.24 7.76
N GLY A 34 6.51 3.18 7.27
CA GLY A 34 6.50 1.86 7.88
C GLY A 34 5.09 1.27 7.97
N THR A 35 5.04 0.02 8.46
CA THR A 35 3.79 -0.75 8.60
C THR A 35 3.30 -0.82 10.05
N GLN A 36 4.15 -0.47 11.01
CA GLN A 36 3.85 -0.57 12.44
C GLN A 36 3.21 0.72 12.99
N PHE A 37 2.74 0.68 14.24
CA PHE A 37 2.21 1.86 14.93
C PHE A 37 3.28 2.94 15.11
N VAL A 38 4.43 2.52 15.65
CA VAL A 38 5.65 3.34 15.73
C VAL A 38 6.29 3.36 14.35
N LEU A 39 6.29 4.53 13.72
CA LEU A 39 6.84 4.72 12.38
C LEU A 39 8.33 5.02 12.42
N SER A 40 9.03 4.61 11.37
CA SER A 40 10.37 5.08 11.07
C SER A 40 10.31 6.51 10.55
N THR A 41 11.34 7.30 10.84
CA THR A 41 11.46 8.69 10.41
C THR A 41 12.69 8.86 9.52
N LEU A 42 12.50 9.56 8.40
CA LEU A 42 13.59 10.09 7.58
C LEU A 42 13.49 11.62 7.60
N SER A 43 14.40 12.25 8.34
CA SER A 43 14.41 13.69 8.58
C SER A 43 15.46 14.35 7.68
N LEU A 44 15.01 15.26 6.81
CA LEU A 44 15.80 15.82 5.71
C LEU A 44 15.85 17.33 5.78
N ALA A 45 17.00 17.89 5.41
CA ALA A 45 17.23 19.32 5.35
C ALA A 45 17.86 19.64 3.98
N ALA A 46 17.13 20.42 3.17
CA ALA A 46 17.55 20.81 1.84
C ALA A 46 18.45 22.06 1.88
N ASP A 47 19.18 22.30 0.80
CA ASP A 47 20.07 23.46 0.68
C ASP A 47 19.30 24.79 0.60
N SER A 48 18.05 24.74 0.12
CA SER A 48 17.17 25.90 0.01
C SER A 48 15.71 25.56 0.33
N LYS A 49 14.92 26.59 0.67
CA LYS A 49 13.46 26.51 0.81
C LYS A 49 12.79 26.02 -0.48
N GLU A 50 13.32 26.46 -1.62
CA GLU A 50 12.79 26.09 -2.93
C GLU A 50 12.95 24.59 -3.17
N ASP A 51 14.12 24.03 -2.85
CA ASP A 51 14.37 22.60 -2.98
C ASP A 51 13.50 21.77 -2.04
N ALA A 52 13.35 22.21 -0.78
CA ALA A 52 12.42 21.58 0.16
C ALA A 52 10.98 21.58 -0.40
N THR A 53 10.55 22.68 -1.01
CA THR A 53 9.21 22.82 -1.61
C THR A 53 9.03 21.89 -2.81
N LYS A 54 10.05 21.76 -3.67
CA LYS A 54 10.07 20.82 -4.80
C LYS A 54 9.95 19.37 -4.32
N TRP A 55 10.75 18.99 -3.32
CA TRP A 55 10.68 17.65 -2.72
C TRP A 55 9.31 17.35 -2.13
N LEU A 56 8.76 18.26 -1.32
CA LEU A 56 7.43 18.09 -0.72
C LEU A 56 6.34 17.92 -1.78
N SER A 57 6.40 18.71 -2.86
CA SER A 57 5.43 18.65 -3.95
C SER A 57 5.56 17.35 -4.74
N GLY A 58 6.78 16.99 -5.14
CA GLY A 58 7.05 15.76 -5.89
C GLY A 58 6.68 14.50 -5.10
N LEU A 59 7.06 14.43 -3.82
CA LEU A 59 6.69 13.30 -2.96
C LEU A 59 5.18 13.20 -2.75
N LYS A 60 4.46 14.32 -2.68
CA LYS A 60 2.99 14.32 -2.59
C LYS A 60 2.34 13.77 -3.86
N ILE A 61 2.82 14.15 -5.03
CA ILE A 61 2.34 13.64 -6.32
C ILE A 61 2.62 12.14 -6.41
N LEU A 62 3.86 11.71 -6.17
CA LEU A 62 4.26 10.29 -6.20
C LEU A 62 3.45 9.45 -5.21
N HIS A 63 3.16 9.99 -4.02
CA HIS A 63 2.31 9.33 -3.02
C HIS A 63 0.89 9.13 -3.55
N GLN A 64 0.31 10.12 -4.22
CA GLN A 64 -1.02 10.02 -4.82
C GLN A 64 -1.03 9.01 -5.97
N GLU A 65 -0.07 9.10 -6.89
CA GLU A 65 0.08 8.18 -8.01
C GLU A 65 0.23 6.73 -7.53
N ALA A 66 1.06 6.49 -6.51
CA ALA A 66 1.25 5.16 -5.94
C ALA A 66 0.01 4.61 -5.22
N MET A 67 -0.93 5.47 -4.80
CA MET A 67 -2.21 5.04 -4.22
C MET A 67 -3.28 4.72 -5.27
N SER A 68 -3.28 5.46 -6.37
CA SER A 68 -4.22 5.26 -7.48
C SER A 68 -3.72 4.27 -8.53
N ALA A 69 -2.46 3.82 -8.46
CA ALA A 69 -1.89 2.86 -9.40
C ALA A 69 -2.73 1.58 -9.50
N SER A 70 -2.87 1.06 -10.72
CA SER A 70 -3.55 -0.20 -10.99
C SER A 70 -2.72 -1.37 -10.46
N THR A 71 -3.38 -2.50 -10.22
CA THR A 71 -2.69 -3.71 -9.76
C THR A 71 -1.54 -4.14 -10.71
N PRO A 72 -1.69 -4.14 -12.05
CA PRO A 72 -0.57 -4.45 -12.95
C PRO A 72 0.64 -3.52 -12.82
N THR A 73 0.43 -2.20 -12.67
CA THR A 73 1.53 -1.25 -12.44
C THR A 73 2.26 -1.53 -11.12
N ILE A 74 1.52 -1.92 -10.08
CA ILE A 74 2.10 -2.29 -8.78
C ILE A 74 2.94 -3.56 -8.91
N ILE A 75 2.45 -4.57 -9.64
CA ILE A 75 3.20 -5.81 -9.91
C ILE A 75 4.49 -5.49 -10.67
N GLU A 76 4.42 -4.67 -11.72
CA GLU A 76 5.61 -4.27 -12.48
C GLU A 76 6.65 -3.57 -11.58
N SER A 77 6.21 -2.60 -10.77
CA SER A 77 7.07 -1.90 -9.80
C SER A 77 7.71 -2.88 -8.81
N TRP A 78 6.95 -3.87 -8.33
CA TRP A 78 7.44 -4.90 -7.44
C TRP A 78 8.50 -5.79 -8.11
N LEU A 79 8.29 -6.21 -9.36
CA LEU A 79 9.26 -6.98 -10.14
C LEU A 79 10.55 -6.22 -10.38
N ARG A 80 10.47 -4.93 -10.72
CA ARG A 80 11.66 -4.05 -10.86
C ARG A 80 12.47 -3.99 -9.58
N LYS A 81 11.80 -3.84 -8.43
CA LYS A 81 12.45 -3.86 -7.11
C LYS A 81 13.15 -5.19 -6.82
N GLN A 82 12.60 -6.33 -7.27
CA GLN A 82 13.28 -7.61 -7.13
C GLN A 82 14.61 -7.61 -7.88
N ILE A 83 14.64 -7.16 -9.14
CA ILE A 83 15.90 -7.06 -9.90
C ILE A 83 16.89 -6.11 -9.21
N TYR A 84 16.44 -4.91 -8.81
CA TYR A 84 17.33 -3.92 -8.16
C TYR A 84 17.90 -4.39 -6.81
N SER A 85 17.25 -5.34 -6.14
CA SER A 85 17.75 -5.90 -4.87
C SER A 85 19.00 -6.77 -5.05
N VAL A 86 19.25 -7.28 -6.25
CA VAL A 86 20.38 -8.19 -6.56
C VAL A 86 21.32 -7.66 -7.64
N ASP A 87 20.82 -6.81 -8.54
CA ASP A 87 21.58 -6.26 -9.65
C ASP A 87 22.43 -5.05 -9.21
N GLN A 88 23.57 -5.36 -8.58
CA GLN A 88 24.56 -4.34 -8.17
C GLN A 88 25.19 -3.62 -9.37
N THR A 89 25.13 -4.23 -10.55
CA THR A 89 25.76 -3.77 -11.79
C THR A 89 24.85 -2.89 -12.67
N ARG A 90 23.58 -2.71 -12.30
CA ARG A 90 22.57 -1.98 -13.08
C ARG A 90 22.44 -2.49 -14.52
N ARG A 91 22.53 -3.81 -14.72
CA ARG A 91 22.27 -4.47 -16.01
C ARG A 91 20.81 -4.42 -16.43
N ASN A 92 19.88 -4.20 -15.50
CA ASN A 92 18.43 -4.31 -15.70
C ASN A 92 18.00 -5.72 -16.16
N SER A 93 18.66 -6.74 -15.61
CA SER A 93 18.47 -8.15 -15.91
C SER A 93 18.80 -9.00 -14.69
N ILE A 94 18.33 -10.24 -14.68
CA ILE A 94 18.48 -11.17 -13.56
C ILE A 94 19.05 -12.50 -14.02
N SER A 95 20.17 -12.91 -13.42
CA SER A 95 20.79 -14.21 -13.69
C SER A 95 20.08 -15.35 -12.96
N LEU A 96 20.27 -16.58 -13.44
CA LEU A 96 19.77 -17.80 -12.78
C LEU A 96 20.21 -17.91 -11.31
N ARG A 97 21.44 -17.46 -10.99
CA ARG A 97 21.98 -17.49 -9.62
C ARG A 97 21.27 -16.48 -8.73
N GLU A 98 21.06 -15.26 -9.22
CA GLU A 98 20.36 -14.20 -8.50
C GLU A 98 18.88 -14.57 -8.26
N LEU A 99 18.21 -15.13 -9.27
CA LEU A 99 16.82 -15.56 -9.15
C LEU A 99 16.63 -16.67 -8.10
N LYS A 100 17.58 -17.61 -8.00
CA LYS A 100 17.58 -18.64 -6.94
C LYS A 100 17.63 -18.05 -5.53
N THR A 101 18.25 -16.88 -5.37
CA THR A 101 18.32 -16.18 -4.09
C THR A 101 17.03 -15.41 -3.80
N ILE A 102 16.42 -14.79 -4.81
CA ILE A 102 15.20 -13.98 -4.64
C ILE A 102 13.96 -14.83 -4.37
N LEU A 103 13.76 -15.92 -5.12
CA LEU A 103 12.51 -16.69 -5.05
C LEU A 103 12.15 -17.14 -3.62
N PRO A 104 13.08 -17.68 -2.80
CA PRO A 104 12.78 -18.00 -1.41
C PRO A 104 12.43 -16.79 -0.54
N LEU A 105 13.03 -15.62 -0.79
CA LEU A 105 12.76 -14.38 -0.04
C LEU A 105 11.35 -13.84 -0.32
N VAL A 106 10.79 -14.16 -1.48
CA VAL A 106 9.39 -13.86 -1.84
C VAL A 106 8.45 -15.04 -1.59
N ASN A 107 8.86 -15.98 -0.72
CA ASN A 107 8.11 -17.17 -0.31
C ASN A 107 7.79 -18.16 -1.44
N PHE A 108 8.57 -18.17 -2.52
CA PHE A 108 8.47 -19.17 -3.57
C PHE A 108 9.54 -20.27 -3.40
N LYS A 109 9.09 -21.50 -3.15
CA LYS A 109 9.99 -22.66 -3.01
C LYS A 109 10.41 -23.18 -4.38
N VAL A 110 11.69 -23.06 -4.70
CA VAL A 110 12.25 -23.63 -5.93
C VAL A 110 12.39 -25.15 -5.81
N SER A 111 11.66 -25.90 -6.64
CA SER A 111 11.67 -27.37 -6.62
C SER A 111 13.03 -27.97 -6.94
N SER A 112 13.73 -27.43 -7.93
CA SER A 112 15.10 -27.85 -8.27
C SER A 112 15.81 -26.80 -9.14
N ALA A 113 17.14 -26.89 -9.24
CA ALA A 113 17.90 -26.09 -10.20
C ALA A 113 17.52 -26.39 -11.66
N LYS A 114 17.08 -27.63 -11.94
CA LYS A 114 16.62 -28.05 -13.26
C LYS A 114 15.32 -27.33 -13.64
N PHE A 115 14.37 -27.21 -12.70
CA PHE A 115 13.11 -26.49 -12.92
C PHE A 115 13.35 -25.06 -13.44
N LEU A 116 14.24 -24.30 -12.79
CA LEU A 116 14.53 -22.94 -13.24
C LEU A 116 15.24 -22.90 -14.60
N LYS A 117 16.16 -23.83 -14.86
CA LYS A 117 16.82 -23.91 -16.18
C LYS A 117 15.82 -24.21 -17.29
N ASP A 118 14.92 -25.16 -17.06
CA ASP A 118 13.89 -25.52 -18.03
C ASP A 118 12.97 -24.30 -18.31
N LYS A 119 12.61 -23.53 -17.27
CA LYS A 119 11.87 -22.26 -17.43
C LYS A 119 12.64 -21.16 -18.17
N PHE A 120 13.95 -21.05 -17.95
CA PHE A 120 14.79 -20.08 -18.67
C PHE A 120 14.83 -20.39 -20.17
N VAL A 121 14.97 -21.68 -20.51
CA VAL A 121 14.94 -22.13 -21.91
C VAL A 121 13.56 -21.84 -22.53
N GLU A 122 12.48 -22.11 -21.81
CA GLU A 122 11.10 -21.85 -22.27
C GLU A 122 10.84 -20.37 -22.63
N ILE A 123 11.52 -19.44 -21.95
CA ILE A 123 11.37 -17.99 -22.12
C ILE A 123 12.39 -17.42 -23.12
N GLY A 124 13.32 -18.25 -23.59
CA GLY A 124 14.37 -17.83 -24.50
C GLY A 124 15.46 -16.99 -23.81
N ALA A 125 15.77 -17.30 -22.54
CA ALA A 125 16.86 -16.67 -21.82
C ALA A 125 18.19 -16.85 -22.57
N HIS A 126 19.01 -15.79 -22.59
CA HIS A 126 20.34 -15.84 -23.19
C HIS A 126 21.41 -15.88 -22.09
N LYS A 127 22.33 -16.85 -22.15
CA LYS A 127 23.43 -17.01 -21.17
C LYS A 127 22.97 -17.08 -19.70
N ASP A 128 21.90 -17.82 -19.42
CA ASP A 128 21.31 -17.97 -18.08
C ASP A 128 20.90 -16.62 -17.44
N GLU A 129 20.46 -15.67 -18.27
CA GLU A 129 20.07 -14.32 -17.88
C GLU A 129 18.74 -13.93 -18.52
N LEU A 130 17.85 -13.33 -17.73
CA LEU A 130 16.57 -12.79 -18.18
C LEU A 130 16.64 -11.27 -18.21
N SER A 131 16.27 -10.65 -19.33
CA SER A 131 15.96 -9.21 -19.32
C SER A 131 14.75 -8.92 -18.42
N PHE A 132 14.47 -7.65 -18.14
CA PHE A 132 13.28 -7.28 -17.37
C PHE A 132 11.98 -7.82 -18.01
N GLU A 133 11.84 -7.71 -19.33
CA GLU A 133 10.69 -8.19 -20.09
C GLU A 133 10.56 -9.71 -19.97
N GLN A 134 11.67 -10.44 -20.09
CA GLN A 134 11.69 -11.89 -19.92
C GLN A 134 11.38 -12.31 -18.48
N PHE A 135 11.85 -11.56 -17.49
CA PHE A 135 11.53 -11.81 -16.08
C PHE A 135 10.04 -11.56 -15.77
N HIS A 136 9.44 -10.56 -16.40
CA HIS A 136 8.01 -10.33 -16.29
C HIS A 136 7.19 -11.49 -16.88
N VAL A 137 7.59 -12.00 -18.06
CA VAL A 137 6.98 -13.20 -18.65
C VAL A 137 7.20 -14.44 -17.76
N PHE A 138 8.38 -14.59 -17.18
CA PHE A 138 8.67 -15.66 -16.20
C PHE A 138 7.69 -15.62 -15.03
N TYR A 139 7.50 -14.45 -14.44
CA TYR A 139 6.57 -14.25 -13.33
C TYR A 139 5.13 -14.61 -13.74
N LYS A 140 4.63 -14.08 -14.87
CA LYS A 140 3.28 -14.36 -15.37
C LYS A 140 3.04 -15.86 -15.53
N LYS A 141 3.94 -16.57 -16.20
CA LYS A 141 3.85 -18.03 -16.39
C LYS A 141 3.86 -18.78 -15.07
N LEU A 142 4.74 -18.39 -14.14
CA LEU A 142 4.82 -19.01 -12.83
C LEU A 142 3.53 -18.83 -12.03
N MET A 143 2.97 -17.63 -11.99
CA MET A 143 1.72 -17.35 -11.29
C MET A 143 0.55 -18.10 -11.91
N PHE A 144 0.46 -18.12 -13.23
CA PHE A 144 -0.57 -18.86 -13.97
C PHE A 144 -0.56 -20.36 -13.63
N GLU A 145 0.62 -20.99 -13.62
CA GLU A 145 0.76 -22.41 -13.24
C GLU A 145 0.29 -22.68 -11.81
N GLN A 146 0.61 -21.78 -10.88
CA GLN A 146 0.23 -21.90 -9.47
C GLN A 146 -1.27 -21.66 -9.23
N GLN A 147 -1.95 -20.96 -10.14
CA GLN A 147 -3.36 -20.59 -10.04
C GLN A 147 -4.27 -21.42 -10.93
N LYS A 148 -3.73 -22.40 -11.66
CA LYS A 148 -4.48 -23.22 -12.63
C LYS A 148 -5.69 -23.94 -12.03
N SER A 149 -5.63 -24.33 -10.76
CA SER A 149 -6.76 -24.98 -10.08
C SER A 149 -8.00 -24.10 -10.00
N ILE A 150 -7.85 -22.78 -10.00
CA ILE A 150 -8.97 -21.82 -10.02
C ILE A 150 -9.71 -21.92 -11.35
N LEU A 151 -8.97 -22.08 -12.45
CA LEU A 151 -9.57 -22.30 -13.77
C LEU A 151 -10.35 -23.63 -13.81
N ASP A 152 -9.89 -24.65 -13.08
CA ASP A 152 -10.61 -25.93 -13.02
C ASP A 152 -11.94 -25.81 -12.26
N GLU A 153 -12.11 -24.86 -11.35
CA GLU A 153 -13.41 -24.54 -10.74
C GLU A 153 -14.34 -23.88 -11.76
N PHE A 154 -13.85 -22.92 -12.56
CA PHE A 154 -14.65 -22.32 -13.64
C PHE A 154 -15.08 -23.32 -14.74
N LYS A 155 -14.35 -24.42 -14.93
CA LYS A 155 -14.76 -25.52 -15.83
C LYS A 155 -15.96 -26.30 -15.32
N LYS A 156 -16.15 -26.38 -13.99
CA LYS A 156 -17.23 -27.15 -13.37
C LYS A 156 -18.53 -26.36 -13.27
N ASP A 157 -18.43 -25.04 -13.31
CA ASP A 157 -19.56 -24.14 -13.17
C ASP A 157 -20.08 -23.62 -14.54
N SER A 158 -21.17 -22.86 -14.52
CA SER A 158 -21.78 -22.19 -15.69
C SER A 158 -20.90 -21.10 -16.34
N SER A 159 -19.67 -20.92 -15.82
CA SER A 159 -18.68 -19.92 -16.21
C SER A 159 -17.60 -20.41 -17.19
N VAL A 160 -17.83 -21.54 -17.88
CA VAL A 160 -16.91 -22.08 -18.91
C VAL A 160 -16.58 -21.05 -20.00
N PHE A 161 -17.47 -20.10 -20.27
CA PHE A 161 -17.27 -19.03 -21.26
C PHE A 161 -16.01 -18.18 -21.00
N ILE A 162 -15.52 -18.12 -19.76
CA ILE A 162 -14.29 -17.40 -19.37
C ILE A 162 -13.03 -18.06 -19.97
N LEU A 163 -13.07 -19.37 -20.23
CA LEU A 163 -11.90 -20.13 -20.68
C LEU A 163 -11.71 -20.10 -22.19
N GLY A 164 -12.63 -19.48 -22.93
CA GLY A 164 -12.68 -19.53 -24.39
C GLY A 164 -12.97 -20.94 -24.92
N ASN A 165 -13.11 -21.06 -26.25
CA ASN A 165 -13.42 -22.33 -26.92
C ASN A 165 -12.16 -23.13 -27.32
N THR A 166 -11.02 -22.93 -26.65
CA THR A 166 -9.75 -23.55 -27.06
C THR A 166 -9.18 -24.47 -26.00
N ASP A 167 -8.46 -25.52 -26.44
CA ASP A 167 -7.73 -26.43 -25.54
C ASP A 167 -6.50 -25.78 -24.89
N ARG A 168 -6.25 -24.48 -25.14
CA ARG A 168 -5.12 -23.69 -24.62
C ARG A 168 -5.62 -22.48 -23.82
N PRO A 169 -5.92 -22.65 -22.53
CA PRO A 169 -6.38 -21.56 -21.67
C PRO A 169 -5.40 -20.38 -21.59
N ASP A 170 -4.10 -20.66 -21.70
CA ASP A 170 -3.02 -19.66 -21.71
C ASP A 170 -2.98 -18.78 -22.97
N ALA A 171 -3.60 -19.23 -24.06
CA ALA A 171 -3.77 -18.46 -25.31
C ALA A 171 -5.18 -17.90 -25.47
N SER A 172 -6.05 -18.13 -24.48
CA SER A 172 -7.45 -17.71 -24.52
C SER A 172 -7.61 -16.30 -23.96
N ALA A 173 -8.71 -15.64 -24.36
CA ALA A 173 -9.04 -14.29 -23.95
C ALA A 173 -10.49 -14.21 -23.47
N VAL A 174 -10.69 -13.40 -22.43
CA VAL A 174 -11.99 -12.97 -21.93
C VAL A 174 -12.32 -11.65 -22.59
N TYR A 175 -13.29 -11.67 -23.50
CA TYR A 175 -13.76 -10.48 -24.22
C TYR A 175 -14.71 -9.65 -23.36
N LEU A 176 -14.96 -8.41 -23.78
CA LEU A 176 -15.80 -7.45 -23.07
C LEU A 176 -17.16 -8.02 -22.61
N HIS A 177 -17.89 -8.70 -23.50
CA HIS A 177 -19.21 -9.26 -23.17
C HIS A 177 -19.13 -10.44 -22.21
N ASP A 178 -18.10 -11.29 -22.31
CA ASP A 178 -17.88 -12.38 -21.37
C ASP A 178 -17.51 -11.83 -19.99
N PHE A 179 -16.66 -10.81 -19.94
CA PHE A 179 -16.34 -10.13 -18.69
C PHE A 179 -17.56 -9.45 -18.07
N GLN A 180 -18.42 -8.79 -18.88
CA GLN A 180 -19.69 -8.26 -18.42
C GLN A 180 -20.59 -9.36 -17.82
N ARG A 181 -20.69 -10.51 -18.51
CA ARG A 181 -21.47 -11.66 -18.05
C ARG A 181 -20.95 -12.16 -16.70
N PHE A 182 -19.64 -12.28 -16.54
CA PHE A 182 -19.00 -12.64 -15.27
C PHE A 182 -19.36 -11.65 -14.15
N LEU A 183 -19.25 -10.34 -14.41
CA LEU A 183 -19.58 -9.32 -13.41
C LEU A 183 -21.05 -9.40 -12.98
N LEU A 184 -21.98 -9.58 -13.92
CA LEU A 184 -23.41 -9.61 -13.64
C LEU A 184 -23.86 -10.89 -12.91
N HIS A 185 -23.37 -12.05 -13.33
CA HIS A 185 -23.89 -13.33 -12.86
C HIS A 185 -23.07 -13.94 -11.73
N GLU A 186 -21.76 -13.76 -11.72
CA GLU A 186 -20.88 -14.35 -10.70
C GLU A 186 -20.55 -13.32 -9.60
N GLN A 187 -20.22 -12.08 -9.98
CA GLN A 187 -19.88 -11.03 -9.00
C GLN A 187 -21.10 -10.24 -8.52
N GLN A 188 -22.26 -10.38 -9.17
CA GLN A 188 -23.51 -9.68 -8.84
C GLN A 188 -23.39 -8.14 -8.91
N GLU A 189 -22.54 -7.64 -9.81
CA GLU A 189 -22.22 -6.24 -9.97
C GLU A 189 -23.21 -5.53 -10.91
N LEU A 190 -24.30 -4.99 -10.35
CA LEU A 190 -25.39 -4.38 -11.14
C LEU A 190 -24.96 -3.20 -12.02
N TRP A 191 -23.90 -2.49 -11.66
CA TRP A 191 -23.36 -1.40 -12.48
C TRP A 191 -22.86 -1.88 -13.85
N ALA A 192 -22.53 -3.17 -13.98
CA ALA A 192 -22.06 -3.77 -15.22
C ALA A 192 -23.15 -3.92 -16.30
N GLN A 193 -24.41 -3.59 -16.00
CA GLN A 193 -25.46 -3.45 -17.01
C GLN A 193 -25.11 -2.38 -18.05
N ASP A 194 -24.34 -1.36 -17.64
CA ASP A 194 -23.78 -0.36 -18.54
C ASP A 194 -22.45 -0.86 -19.12
N LEU A 195 -22.49 -1.29 -20.39
CA LEU A 195 -21.33 -1.81 -21.11
C LEU A 195 -20.17 -0.81 -21.18
N ASN A 196 -20.45 0.50 -21.16
CA ASN A 196 -19.40 1.52 -21.19
C ASN A 196 -18.59 1.54 -19.89
N LYS A 197 -19.22 1.32 -18.75
CA LYS A 197 -18.51 1.19 -17.46
C LYS A 197 -17.66 -0.06 -17.40
N VAL A 198 -18.15 -1.17 -17.97
CA VAL A 198 -17.36 -2.41 -18.07
C VAL A 198 -16.11 -2.17 -18.94
N ARG A 199 -16.29 -1.49 -20.08
CA ARG A 199 -15.18 -1.10 -20.96
C ARG A 199 -14.15 -0.25 -20.22
N GLU A 200 -14.60 0.80 -19.53
CA GLU A 200 -13.73 1.68 -18.75
C GLU A 200 -12.95 0.89 -17.67
N ARG A 201 -13.63 -0.02 -16.95
CA ARG A 201 -13.01 -0.89 -15.93
C ARG A 201 -11.89 -1.73 -16.53
N MET A 202 -12.14 -2.40 -17.65
CA MET A 202 -11.14 -3.23 -18.32
C MET A 202 -9.97 -2.39 -18.84
N THR A 203 -10.23 -1.29 -19.53
CA THR A 203 -9.19 -0.41 -20.09
C THR A 203 -8.28 0.14 -18.99
N LYS A 204 -8.85 0.63 -17.88
CA LYS A 204 -8.08 1.15 -16.74
C LYS A 204 -7.24 0.07 -16.07
N PHE A 205 -7.74 -1.17 -16.00
CA PHE A 205 -6.99 -2.28 -15.43
C PHE A 205 -5.82 -2.71 -16.32
N ILE A 206 -6.05 -2.83 -17.62
CA ILE A 206 -5.04 -3.25 -18.60
C ILE A 206 -3.91 -2.23 -18.69
N ASP A 207 -4.25 -0.93 -18.71
CA ASP A 207 -3.31 0.21 -18.80
C ASP A 207 -2.26 0.08 -19.92
N ASP A 208 -2.59 -0.67 -20.97
CA ASP A 208 -1.70 -0.99 -22.08
C ASP A 208 -2.04 -0.12 -23.28
N THR A 209 -1.42 1.06 -23.33
CA THR A 209 -1.55 2.01 -24.44
C THR A 209 -1.05 1.46 -25.78
N MET A 210 -0.37 0.30 -25.80
CA MET A 210 0.19 -0.32 -27.00
C MET A 210 -0.75 -1.36 -27.64
N ARG A 211 -1.85 -1.76 -26.97
CA ARG A 211 -2.86 -2.62 -27.61
C ARG A 211 -3.72 -1.79 -28.56
N GLU A 212 -3.41 -1.89 -29.85
CA GLU A 212 -4.22 -1.30 -30.93
C GLU A 212 -5.50 -2.11 -31.19
N THR A 213 -6.38 -2.25 -30.19
CA THR A 213 -7.67 -2.94 -30.34
C THR A 213 -8.85 -2.01 -30.07
N ALA A 214 -9.87 -2.10 -30.92
CA ALA A 214 -11.07 -1.28 -30.81
C ALA A 214 -11.90 -1.56 -29.53
N GLU A 215 -11.82 -2.79 -29.01
CA GLU A 215 -12.50 -3.21 -27.78
C GLU A 215 -11.52 -3.92 -26.84
N PRO A 216 -11.62 -3.73 -25.51
CA PRO A 216 -10.71 -4.34 -24.56
C PRO A 216 -11.01 -5.83 -24.37
N PHE A 217 -9.96 -6.59 -24.08
CA PHE A 217 -10.03 -7.99 -23.68
C PHE A 217 -8.91 -8.27 -22.68
N LEU A 218 -9.11 -9.30 -21.85
CA LEU A 218 -8.09 -9.80 -20.93
C LEU A 218 -7.62 -11.16 -21.42
N PHE A 219 -6.32 -11.41 -21.48
CA PHE A 219 -5.86 -12.80 -21.54
C PHE A 219 -6.27 -13.52 -20.25
N VAL A 220 -6.41 -14.85 -20.27
CA VAL A 220 -6.86 -15.59 -19.07
C VAL A 220 -5.91 -15.39 -17.89
N ASP A 221 -4.59 -15.23 -18.09
CA ASP A 221 -3.66 -14.88 -17.01
C ASP A 221 -3.93 -13.48 -16.42
N GLU A 222 -4.38 -12.54 -17.24
CA GLU A 222 -4.74 -11.19 -16.82
C GLU A 222 -6.08 -11.18 -16.09
N PHE A 223 -7.03 -12.01 -16.52
CA PHE A 223 -8.26 -12.25 -15.80
C PHE A 223 -8.00 -12.88 -14.42
N LEU A 224 -7.12 -13.89 -14.33
CA LEU A 224 -6.69 -14.42 -13.03
C LEU A 224 -6.03 -13.34 -12.17
N THR A 225 -5.19 -12.49 -12.76
CA THR A 225 -4.61 -11.34 -12.06
C THR A 225 -5.70 -10.38 -11.56
N TYR A 226 -6.74 -10.13 -12.35
CA TYR A 226 -7.89 -9.31 -11.96
C TYR A 226 -8.62 -9.91 -10.75
N LEU A 227 -8.85 -11.23 -10.70
CA LEU A 227 -9.54 -11.86 -9.57
C LEU A 227 -8.84 -11.63 -8.22
N PHE A 228 -7.51 -11.53 -8.22
CA PHE A 228 -6.70 -11.24 -7.02
C PHE A 228 -6.35 -9.75 -6.84
N SER A 229 -6.85 -8.90 -7.72
CA SER A 229 -6.54 -7.48 -7.73
C SER A 229 -7.38 -6.71 -6.71
N ARG A 230 -6.93 -5.50 -6.36
CA ARG A 230 -7.74 -4.59 -5.54
C ARG A 230 -9.03 -4.18 -6.25
N GLU A 231 -9.02 -4.17 -7.58
CA GLU A 231 -10.17 -3.94 -8.44
C GLU A 231 -11.20 -5.10 -8.37
N ASN A 232 -10.89 -6.22 -7.74
CA ASN A 232 -11.87 -7.26 -7.41
C ASN A 232 -11.93 -7.50 -5.89
N SER A 233 -11.74 -6.43 -5.10
CA SER A 233 -11.80 -6.48 -3.65
C SER A 233 -13.19 -6.90 -3.17
N ILE A 234 -13.22 -7.73 -2.12
CA ILE A 234 -14.46 -8.07 -1.39
C ILE A 234 -15.05 -6.86 -0.64
N TRP A 235 -14.25 -5.84 -0.38
CA TRP A 235 -14.68 -4.61 0.29
C TRP A 235 -15.39 -3.67 -0.68
N ASP A 236 -16.61 -3.27 -0.34
CA ASP A 236 -17.40 -2.29 -1.08
C ASP A 236 -17.02 -0.87 -0.62
N GLU A 237 -16.36 -0.12 -1.51
CA GLU A 237 -15.84 1.23 -1.27
C GLU A 237 -16.94 2.24 -0.88
N LYS A 238 -18.23 1.95 -1.11
CA LYS A 238 -19.30 2.85 -0.65
C LYS A 238 -19.32 3.03 0.87
N TYR A 239 -18.81 2.06 1.61
CA TYR A 239 -18.70 2.11 3.07
C TYR A 239 -17.46 2.88 3.55
N ASP A 240 -16.58 3.35 2.65
CA ASP A 240 -15.49 4.28 3.00
C ASP A 240 -16.00 5.70 3.24
N VAL A 241 -17.22 6.01 2.76
CA VAL A 241 -17.87 7.31 2.92
C VAL A 241 -18.85 7.26 4.08
N VAL A 242 -18.77 8.24 4.97
CA VAL A 242 -19.68 8.38 6.10
C VAL A 242 -21.09 8.73 5.60
N ASP A 243 -22.08 7.93 6.00
CA ASP A 243 -23.49 8.30 5.84
C ASP A 243 -23.88 9.36 6.88
N MET A 244 -24.05 10.59 6.39
CA MET A 244 -24.42 11.73 7.22
C MET A 244 -25.82 11.64 7.82
N GLN A 245 -26.71 10.82 7.25
CA GLN A 245 -28.06 10.63 7.80
C GLN A 245 -28.00 9.82 9.10
N ASP A 246 -27.05 8.89 9.20
CA ASP A 246 -26.82 8.05 10.38
C ASP A 246 -25.90 8.71 11.42
N MET A 247 -25.59 10.00 11.32
CA MET A 247 -24.74 10.73 12.29
C MET A 247 -25.54 11.65 13.24
N ASN A 248 -26.85 11.43 13.37
CA ASN A 248 -27.76 12.28 14.16
C ASN A 248 -28.34 11.61 15.42
N ASN A 249 -27.96 10.38 15.73
CA ASN A 249 -28.40 9.70 16.94
C ASN A 249 -27.65 10.22 18.19
N PRO A 250 -28.13 9.93 19.41
CA PRO A 250 -27.35 10.19 20.63
C PRO A 250 -26.00 9.49 20.62
N LEU A 251 -24.98 10.08 21.25
CA LEU A 251 -23.61 9.55 21.29
C LEU A 251 -23.53 8.10 21.81
N SER A 252 -24.42 7.74 22.74
CA SER A 252 -24.51 6.39 23.31
C SER A 252 -24.92 5.30 22.32
N HIS A 253 -25.34 5.65 21.11
CA HIS A 253 -25.73 4.70 20.06
C HIS A 253 -24.56 4.31 19.14
N TYR A 254 -23.40 4.98 19.28
CA TYR A 254 -22.24 4.76 18.43
C TYR A 254 -21.15 3.98 19.16
N TRP A 255 -20.50 3.10 18.43
CA TRP A 255 -19.19 2.61 18.84
C TRP A 255 -18.14 3.69 18.56
N ILE A 256 -17.42 4.09 19.61
CA ILE A 256 -16.40 5.13 19.54
C ILE A 256 -15.04 4.47 19.59
N SER A 257 -14.26 4.59 18.51
CA SER A 257 -12.86 4.17 18.50
C SER A 257 -12.10 4.88 19.62
N SER A 258 -11.59 4.11 20.57
CA SER A 258 -11.04 4.60 21.84
C SER A 258 -9.65 4.00 22.10
N SER A 259 -8.75 4.81 22.62
CA SER A 259 -7.36 4.45 22.94
C SER A 259 -7.13 4.59 24.44
N HIS A 260 -6.46 3.59 25.01
CA HIS A 260 -6.07 3.53 26.41
C HIS A 260 -4.57 3.79 26.55
N ASN A 261 -4.16 4.59 27.54
CA ASN A 261 -2.80 5.08 27.75
C ASN A 261 -2.14 5.52 26.44
N THR A 262 -2.82 6.40 25.70
CA THR A 262 -2.51 6.76 24.31
C THR A 262 -1.07 7.24 24.10
N TYR A 263 -0.44 7.78 25.13
CA TYR A 263 0.93 8.25 25.09
C TYR A 263 1.97 7.12 24.98
N LEU A 264 1.65 5.88 25.37
CA LEU A 264 2.60 4.77 25.37
C LEU A 264 2.79 4.18 23.97
N THR A 265 4.05 3.87 23.64
CA THR A 265 4.44 3.26 22.36
C THR A 265 4.76 1.77 22.46
N GLY A 266 4.70 1.20 23.68
CA GLY A 266 4.99 -0.19 23.96
C GLY A 266 4.39 -0.65 25.29
N ASP A 267 5.18 -1.35 26.11
CA ASP A 267 4.72 -1.89 27.39
C ASP A 267 4.38 -0.84 28.45
N GLN A 268 3.61 -1.25 29.46
CA GLN A 268 3.10 -0.39 30.52
C GLN A 268 4.14 0.04 31.57
N LEU A 269 5.37 -0.50 31.57
CA LEU A 269 6.32 -0.30 32.68
C LEU A 269 7.57 0.49 32.27
N ARG A 270 8.04 0.34 31.04
CA ARG A 270 9.37 0.79 30.60
C ARG A 270 9.37 1.46 29.22
N SER A 271 8.28 1.38 28.47
CA SER A 271 8.25 1.92 27.11
C SER A 271 8.33 3.46 27.05
N GLU A 272 8.57 3.98 25.84
CA GLU A 272 8.56 5.42 25.63
C GLU A 272 7.13 5.97 25.61
N SER A 273 6.94 7.09 26.31
CA SER A 273 5.83 8.01 26.07
C SER A 273 6.17 8.90 24.87
N SER A 274 5.20 9.17 24.01
CA SER A 274 5.41 9.93 22.78
C SER A 274 4.21 10.77 22.37
N THR A 275 4.45 12.04 22.04
CA THR A 275 3.46 12.90 21.39
C THR A 275 3.01 12.34 20.03
N GLU A 276 3.89 11.65 19.31
CA GLU A 276 3.53 10.98 18.04
C GLU A 276 2.47 9.89 18.22
N ALA A 277 2.39 9.24 19.39
CA ALA A 277 1.40 8.21 19.63
C ALA A 277 -0.04 8.77 19.56
N TYR A 278 -0.25 10.00 20.06
CA TYR A 278 -1.51 10.74 19.89
C TYR A 278 -1.79 11.04 18.42
N ILE A 279 -0.79 11.57 17.70
CA ILE A 279 -0.95 11.91 16.27
C ILE A 279 -1.35 10.68 15.46
N ARG A 280 -0.70 9.53 15.73
CA ARG A 280 -1.01 8.25 15.09
C ARG A 280 -2.41 7.75 15.42
N CYS A 281 -2.82 7.77 16.70
CA CYS A 281 -4.16 7.36 17.10
C CYS A 281 -5.24 8.23 16.44
N LEU A 282 -5.09 9.56 16.49
CA LEU A 282 -6.05 10.49 15.90
C LEU A 282 -6.16 10.30 14.39
N ARG A 283 -5.02 10.17 13.68
CA ARG A 283 -5.00 9.94 12.23
C ARG A 283 -5.51 8.55 11.84
N ALA A 284 -5.44 7.56 12.72
CA ALA A 284 -6.08 6.26 12.54
C ALA A 284 -7.60 6.29 12.75
N GLY A 285 -8.18 7.46 13.07
CA GLY A 285 -9.62 7.62 13.29
C GLY A 285 -10.05 7.50 14.75
N CYS A 286 -9.12 7.30 15.70
CA CYS A 286 -9.45 7.24 17.12
C CYS A 286 -10.03 8.56 17.61
N ARG A 287 -11.16 8.52 18.34
CA ARG A 287 -11.94 9.69 18.79
C ARG A 287 -11.95 9.88 20.30
N CYS A 288 -11.65 8.85 21.08
CA CYS A 288 -11.41 8.96 22.51
C CYS A 288 -9.94 8.60 22.81
N ILE A 289 -9.25 9.47 23.55
CA ILE A 289 -7.82 9.33 23.89
C ILE A 289 -7.61 9.65 25.37
N GLU A 290 -6.58 9.08 25.96
CA GLU A 290 -6.29 9.15 27.40
C GLU A 290 -5.01 9.93 27.68
N LEU A 291 -5.06 10.81 28.70
CA LEU A 291 -3.96 11.65 29.13
C LEU A 291 -3.75 11.49 30.65
N ASP A 292 -2.70 10.78 31.05
CA ASP A 292 -2.32 10.63 32.46
C ASP A 292 -1.47 11.82 32.90
N CYS A 293 -2.11 12.86 33.43
CA CYS A 293 -1.43 14.09 33.85
C CYS A 293 -0.85 13.98 35.26
N TRP A 294 0.42 14.38 35.39
CA TRP A 294 1.15 14.46 36.66
C TRP A 294 1.85 15.81 36.79
N ASP A 295 2.11 16.21 38.03
CA ASP A 295 2.92 17.39 38.32
C ASP A 295 4.36 17.20 37.81
N GLY A 296 4.81 18.10 36.95
CA GLY A 296 6.15 18.07 36.39
C GLY A 296 7.11 19.03 37.07
N PRO A 297 8.42 18.94 36.74
CA PRO A 297 9.38 19.94 37.16
C PRO A 297 8.99 21.30 36.57
N ASP A 298 9.28 22.37 37.30
CA ASP A 298 8.99 23.76 36.91
C ASP A 298 7.51 24.16 36.93
N GLY A 299 6.66 23.40 37.64
CA GLY A 299 5.23 23.71 37.79
C GLY A 299 4.40 23.50 36.53
N LYS A 300 4.95 22.80 35.53
CA LYS A 300 4.26 22.43 34.30
C LYS A 300 3.82 20.96 34.31
N PRO A 301 2.60 20.63 33.87
CA PRO A 301 2.15 19.24 33.83
C PRO A 301 2.91 18.41 32.79
N ILE A 302 3.14 17.15 33.15
CA ILE A 302 3.75 16.11 32.32
C ILE A 302 2.79 14.94 32.15
N ILE A 303 3.03 14.11 31.13
CA ILE A 303 2.27 12.89 30.88
C ILE A 303 3.21 11.69 30.90
N TYR A 304 2.87 10.67 31.70
CA TYR A 304 3.50 9.36 31.76
C TYR A 304 2.67 8.39 32.61
N HIS A 305 3.04 7.10 32.61
CA HIS A 305 2.39 6.13 33.48
C HIS A 305 2.97 6.20 34.90
N GLY A 306 2.14 6.62 35.84
CA GLY A 306 2.51 6.88 37.23
C GLY A 306 3.28 5.75 37.90
N TRP A 307 4.27 6.09 38.73
CA TRP A 307 5.07 5.13 39.49
C TRP A 307 5.82 4.07 38.66
N THR A 308 5.95 4.27 37.34
CA THR A 308 6.70 3.38 36.45
C THR A 308 7.99 4.02 35.90
N ARG A 309 8.67 3.31 35.00
CA ARG A 309 9.88 3.78 34.30
C ARG A 309 9.61 4.27 32.88
N THR A 310 8.33 4.46 32.49
CA THR A 310 8.01 5.05 31.19
C THR A 310 8.57 6.47 31.10
N THR A 311 8.99 6.89 29.91
CA THR A 311 9.50 8.25 29.72
C THR A 311 8.40 9.29 29.91
N LYS A 312 8.77 10.55 30.08
CA LYS A 312 7.83 11.66 30.33
C LYS A 312 7.78 12.58 29.11
N ILE A 313 6.59 13.06 28.77
CA ILE A 313 6.38 14.08 27.73
C ILE A 313 5.65 15.28 28.33
N LYS A 314 5.78 16.46 27.71
CA LYS A 314 5.14 17.68 28.18
C LYS A 314 3.67 17.68 27.80
N PHE A 315 2.80 18.10 28.72
CA PHE A 315 1.39 18.27 28.43
C PHE A 315 1.15 19.29 27.29
N ASP A 316 1.87 20.42 27.32
CA ASP A 316 1.79 21.48 26.30
C ASP A 316 1.99 20.93 24.86
N ASP A 317 2.98 20.04 24.68
CA ASP A 317 3.29 19.44 23.39
C ASP A 317 2.17 18.48 22.93
N VAL A 318 1.55 17.77 23.87
CA VAL A 318 0.45 16.83 23.60
C VAL A 318 -0.83 17.57 23.20
N VAL A 319 -1.24 18.60 23.93
CA VAL A 319 -2.45 19.36 23.57
C VAL A 319 -2.28 20.11 22.25
N GLN A 320 -1.07 20.58 21.94
CA GLN A 320 -0.76 21.17 20.64
C GLN A 320 -0.88 20.13 19.52
N ALA A 321 -0.36 18.92 19.71
CA ALA A 321 -0.52 17.84 18.75
C ALA A 321 -1.99 17.42 18.58
N ILE A 322 -2.77 17.35 19.66
CA ILE A 322 -4.21 17.08 19.58
C ILE A 322 -4.91 18.16 18.76
N LYS A 323 -4.65 19.45 19.04
CA LYS A 323 -5.20 20.58 18.29
C LYS A 323 -4.92 20.47 16.79
N ASP A 324 -3.69 20.13 16.41
CA ASP A 324 -3.27 20.08 15.01
C ASP A 324 -3.76 18.84 14.25
N HIS A 325 -4.06 17.75 14.97
CA HIS A 325 -4.33 16.44 14.36
C HIS A 325 -5.71 15.84 14.64
N ALA A 326 -6.49 16.37 15.59
CA ALA A 326 -7.76 15.80 16.00
C ALA A 326 -8.73 15.60 14.82
N PHE A 327 -8.78 16.54 13.88
CA PHE A 327 -9.78 16.55 12.81
C PHE A 327 -9.23 16.29 11.40
N VAL A 328 -8.00 15.78 11.28
CA VAL A 328 -7.37 15.56 9.96
C VAL A 328 -8.07 14.47 9.15
N THR A 329 -8.51 13.38 9.79
CA THR A 329 -9.11 12.22 9.12
C THR A 329 -10.59 12.02 9.43
N SER A 330 -11.14 12.77 10.39
CA SER A 330 -12.56 12.72 10.76
C SER A 330 -12.96 14.13 11.23
N ARG A 331 -13.92 14.74 10.54
CA ARG A 331 -14.35 16.12 10.79
C ARG A 331 -15.50 16.16 11.80
N SER A 332 -15.54 17.22 12.57
CA SER A 332 -16.77 17.72 13.18
C SER A 332 -17.59 18.43 12.11
N VAL A 333 -18.87 18.10 12.00
CA VAL A 333 -19.84 18.89 11.24
C VAL A 333 -20.35 19.91 12.24
N GLY A 334 -19.84 21.14 12.13
CA GLY A 334 -20.21 22.25 12.99
C GLY A 334 -21.49 22.93 12.51
#